data_AF-A0A1J4VE61-F1
#
_entry.id   AF-A0A1J4VE61-F1
#
_cell.length_a   1.000
_cell.length_b   1.000
_cell.length_c   1.000
_cell.angle_alpha   90.00
_cell.angle_beta   90.00
_cell.angle_gamma   90.00
#
_symmetry.space_group_name_H-M   'P 1'
#
loop_
_entity.id
_entity.type
_entity.pdbx_description
1 polymer ?
#
loop_
_entity_poly.entity_id
_entity_poly.type
_entity_poly.pdbx_seq_one_letter_code
_entity_poly.pdbx_strand_id
1 'polypeptide(L)'
;MAEFFIQGALAILGGSIAPPCIFHYFTGLPCPTCGTTRGIRALIHGDIISALSFNPLVIGGGILLFLYIAAGLIFKLKTGKFPEPQWTKKRIFILRIIIITAVAINWVYLISAGI
;
A
#
# COMPACT_ATOMS: atom_id res chain seq x y z
N MET A 1 2.81 7.49 28.47
CA MET A 1 2.17 6.15 28.48
C MET A 1 0.66 6.24 28.66
N ALA A 2 0.13 6.98 29.64
CA ALA A 2 -1.32 7.16 29.83
C ALA A 2 -2.03 7.86 28.64
N GLU A 3 -1.39 8.86 28.04
CA GLU A 3 -1.96 9.58 26.89
C GLU A 3 -2.10 8.72 25.62
N PHE A 4 -1.30 7.66 25.48
CA PHE A 4 -1.38 6.70 24.39
C PHE A 4 -2.60 5.79 24.51
N PHE A 5 -2.92 5.34 25.73
CA PHE A 5 -4.17 4.62 25.98
C PHE A 5 -5.37 5.53 25.75
N ILE A 6 -5.27 6.82 26.06
CA ILE A 6 -6.34 7.80 25.86
C ILE A 6 -6.55 8.11 24.38
N GLN A 7 -5.50 8.31 23.58
CA GLN A 7 -5.61 8.52 22.13
C GLN A 7 -6.03 7.26 21.38
N GLY A 8 -5.49 6.09 21.77
CA GLY A 8 -5.94 4.80 21.24
C GLY A 8 -7.41 4.52 21.58
N ALA A 9 -7.83 4.79 22.82
CA ALA A 9 -9.22 4.67 23.23
C ALA A 9 -10.12 5.69 22.53
N LEU A 10 -9.72 6.95 22.39
CA LEU A 10 -10.48 7.98 21.65
C LEU A 10 -10.61 7.66 20.16
N ALA A 11 -9.58 7.12 19.52
CA ALA A 11 -9.65 6.67 18.14
C ALA A 11 -10.65 5.50 17.99
N ILE A 12 -10.61 4.53 18.89
CA ILE A 12 -11.53 3.38 18.91
C ILE A 12 -12.98 3.83 19.22
N LEU A 13 -13.16 4.73 20.19
CA LEU A 13 -14.46 5.30 20.59
C LEU A 13 -15.04 6.24 19.52
N GLY A 14 -14.18 6.89 18.72
CA GLY A 14 -14.55 7.75 17.60
C GLY A 14 -14.73 7.03 16.25
N GLY A 15 -14.71 5.69 16.24
CA GLY A 15 -14.93 4.89 15.02
C GLY A 15 -13.72 4.75 14.09
N SER A 16 -12.52 5.15 14.55
CA SER A 16 -11.26 4.89 13.85
C SER A 16 -10.70 3.53 14.26
N ILE A 17 -10.91 2.52 13.41
CA ILE A 17 -10.52 1.12 13.65
C ILE A 17 -9.00 0.90 13.53
N ALA A 18 -8.24 1.90 13.07
CA ALA A 18 -6.79 1.76 12.85
C ALA A 18 -5.99 2.28 14.06
N PRO A 19 -5.14 1.45 14.69
CA PRO A 19 -4.23 1.91 15.73
C PRO A 19 -3.24 2.96 15.16
N PRO A 20 -2.77 3.91 15.98
CA PRO A 20 -1.77 4.89 15.54
C PRO A 20 -0.49 4.20 15.06
N CYS A 21 0.15 4.74 14.02
CA CYS A 21 1.38 4.19 13.47
C CYS A 21 2.53 4.33 14.49
N ILE A 22 3.04 3.20 14.99
CA ILE A 22 4.14 3.17 15.97
C ILE A 22 5.41 3.81 15.38
N PHE A 23 5.67 3.64 14.08
CA PHE A 23 6.81 4.28 13.42
C PHE A 23 6.71 5.81 13.46
N HIS A 24 5.53 6.36 13.19
CA HIS A 24 5.29 7.80 13.27
C HIS A 24 5.41 8.31 14.70
N TYR A 25 4.98 7.53 15.69
CA TYR A 25 5.16 7.89 17.10
C TYR A 25 6.63 8.09 17.49
N PHE A 26 7.52 7.21 17.06
CA PHE A 26 8.95 7.30 17.41
C PHE A 26 9.75 8.26 16.53
N THR A 27 9.38 8.41 15.26
CA THR A 27 10.19 9.15 14.28
C THR A 27 9.61 10.51 13.88
N GLY A 28 8.32 10.74 14.13
CA GLY A 28 7.58 11.87 13.57
C GLY A 28 7.34 11.78 12.06
N LEU A 29 7.75 10.68 11.40
CA LEU A 29 7.62 10.48 9.96
C LEU A 29 6.59 9.39 9.65
N PRO A 30 5.79 9.49 8.58
CA PRO A 30 4.99 8.37 8.13
C PRO A 30 5.88 7.19 7.73
N CYS A 31 5.44 5.95 7.95
CA CYS A 31 6.10 4.80 7.34
C CYS A 31 5.67 4.67 5.86
N PRO A 32 6.39 3.89 5.02
CA PRO A 32 6.04 3.72 3.59
C PRO A 32 4.63 3.16 3.33
N THR A 33 3.99 2.57 4.34
CA THR A 33 2.64 1.99 4.26
C THR A 33 1.58 2.83 4.97
N CYS A 34 1.91 4.00 5.53
CA CYS A 34 0.93 4.90 6.12
C CYS A 34 -0.15 5.30 5.09
N GLY A 35 -1.37 5.53 5.57
CA GLY A 35 -2.50 5.86 4.69
C GLY A 35 -3.20 4.66 4.04
N THR A 36 -2.61 3.46 4.05
CA THR A 36 -3.19 2.26 3.41
C THR A 36 -4.62 1.96 3.84
N THR A 37 -4.94 1.98 5.14
CA THR A 37 -6.30 1.69 5.62
C THR A 37 -7.32 2.73 5.14
N ARG A 38 -6.94 4.02 5.11
CA ARG A 38 -7.77 5.10 4.55
C ARG A 38 -7.97 4.91 3.04
N GLY A 39 -6.90 4.56 2.33
CA GLY A 39 -6.93 4.25 0.91
C GLY A 39 -7.85 3.07 0.58
N ILE A 40 -7.74 1.96 1.31
CA ILE A 40 -8.61 0.79 1.14
C ILE A 40 -10.07 1.15 1.44
N ARG A 41 -10.33 1.94 2.48
CA ARG A 41 -11.69 2.40 2.78
C ARG A 41 -12.26 3.21 1.62
N ALA A 42 -11.49 4.14 1.05
CA ALA A 42 -11.90 4.91 -0.13
C ALA A 42 -12.16 4.00 -1.35
N LEU A 43 -11.28 3.01 -1.61
CA LEU A 43 -11.50 2.02 -2.68
C LEU A 43 -12.81 1.25 -2.52
N ILE A 44 -13.13 0.80 -1.30
CA ILE A 44 -14.37 0.05 -1.02
C ILE A 44 -15.61 0.89 -1.34
N HIS A 45 -15.54 2.21 -1.17
CA HIS A 45 -16.61 3.15 -1.52
C HIS A 45 -16.57 3.59 -3.00
N GLY A 46 -15.66 3.03 -3.80
CA GLY A 46 -15.51 3.37 -5.22
C GLY A 46 -14.73 4.66 -5.51
N ASP A 47 -14.16 5.30 -4.49
CA ASP A 47 -13.38 6.53 -4.66
C ASP A 47 -11.89 6.20 -4.89
N ILE A 48 -11.56 5.91 -6.14
CA ILE A 48 -10.20 5.52 -6.57
C ILE A 48 -9.22 6.69 -6.45
N ILE A 49 -9.68 7.92 -6.72
CA ILE A 49 -8.81 9.11 -6.71
C ILE A 49 -8.37 9.41 -5.28
N SER A 50 -9.32 9.46 -4.34
CA SER A 50 -8.99 9.61 -2.92
C SER A 50 -8.22 8.42 -2.39
N ALA A 51 -8.49 7.21 -2.86
CA ALA A 51 -7.70 6.05 -2.45
C ALA A 51 -6.22 6.19 -2.82
N LEU A 52 -5.94 6.56 -4.06
CA LEU A 52 -4.57 6.75 -4.55
C LEU A 52 -3.86 7.90 -3.82
N SER A 53 -4.56 8.97 -3.44
CA SER A 53 -3.93 10.07 -2.70
C SER A 53 -3.49 9.66 -1.29
N PHE A 54 -4.09 8.63 -0.68
CA PHE A 54 -3.67 8.17 0.64
C PHE A 54 -2.38 7.35 0.62
N ASN A 55 -2.17 6.49 -0.39
CA ASN A 55 -0.91 5.76 -0.58
C ASN A 55 -0.83 5.22 -2.02
N PRO A 56 -0.25 5.98 -2.97
CA PRO A 56 -0.25 5.62 -4.39
C PRO A 56 0.42 4.27 -4.65
N LEU A 57 1.52 3.97 -3.95
CA LEU A 57 2.26 2.73 -4.15
C LEU A 57 1.47 1.50 -3.73
N VAL A 58 0.89 1.52 -2.53
CA VAL A 58 0.16 0.35 -2.01
C VAL A 58 -1.16 0.17 -2.76
N ILE A 59 -1.90 1.25 -2.97
CA ILE A 59 -3.20 1.20 -3.64
C ILE A 59 -3.03 0.89 -5.13
N GLY A 60 -2.18 1.64 -5.84
CA GLY A 60 -1.90 1.41 -7.25
C GLY A 60 -1.24 0.05 -7.49
N GLY A 61 -0.26 -0.31 -6.68
CA GLY A 61 0.39 -1.62 -6.74
C GLY A 61 -0.58 -2.78 -6.47
N GLY A 62 -1.49 -2.61 -5.51
CA GLY A 62 -2.55 -3.58 -5.23
C GLY A 62 -3.51 -3.77 -6.41
N ILE A 63 -3.94 -2.68 -7.05
CA ILE A 63 -4.78 -2.72 -8.26
C ILE A 63 -4.05 -3.44 -9.40
N LEU A 64 -2.80 -3.08 -9.68
CA LEU A 64 -2.01 -3.71 -10.73
C LEU A 64 -1.78 -5.20 -10.47
N LEU A 65 -1.51 -5.58 -9.22
CA LEU A 65 -1.36 -6.98 -8.82
C LEU A 65 -2.67 -7.75 -9.01
N PHE A 66 -3.80 -7.17 -8.60
CA PHE A 66 -5.11 -7.76 -8.81
C PHE A 66 -5.40 -8.02 -10.29
N LEU A 67 -5.16 -7.01 -11.15
CA LEU A 67 -5.33 -7.13 -12.60
C LEU A 67 -4.41 -8.19 -13.20
N TYR A 68 -3.14 -8.25 -12.77
CA TYR A 68 -2.19 -9.26 -13.22
C TYR A 68 -2.64 -10.68 -12.88
N ILE A 69 -3.10 -10.91 -11.64
CA ILE A 69 -3.63 -12.21 -11.20
C ILE A 69 -4.88 -12.56 -11.99
N ALA A 70 -5.83 -11.63 -12.15
CA ALA A 70 -7.05 -11.85 -12.91
C ALA A 70 -6.76 -12.23 -14.37
N ALA A 71 -5.84 -11.50 -15.03
CA ALA A 71 -5.41 -11.80 -16.39
C ALA A 71 -4.73 -13.18 -16.49
N GLY A 72 -3.86 -13.53 -15.53
CA GLY A 72 -3.20 -14.84 -15.47
C GLY A 72 -4.19 -15.98 -15.27
N LEU A 73 -5.23 -15.78 -14.46
CA LEU A 73 -6.31 -16.75 -14.27
C LEU A 73 -7.13 -16.93 -15.55
N ILE A 74 -7.52 -15.84 -16.22
CA ILE A 74 -8.23 -15.90 -17.51
C ILE A 74 -7.39 -16.65 -18.56
N PHE A 75 -6.08 -16.36 -18.62
CA PHE A 75 -5.17 -17.04 -19.53
C PHE A 75 -5.07 -18.54 -19.22
N LYS A 76 -4.99 -18.90 -17.93
CA LYS A 76 -4.99 -20.30 -17.49
C LYS A 76 -6.27 -21.03 -17.86
N LEU A 77 -7.44 -20.39 -17.70
CA LEU A 77 -8.72 -20.97 -18.11
C LEU A 77 -8.78 -21.22 -19.63
N LYS A 78 -8.13 -20.38 -20.44
CA LYS A 78 -8.09 -20.51 -21.90
C LYS A 78 -7.04 -21.51 -22.43
N THR A 79 -5.90 -21.62 -21.75
CA THR A 79 -4.73 -22.35 -22.27
C THR A 79 -4.31 -23.55 -21.44
N GLY A 80 -4.91 -23.72 -20.25
CA GLY A 80 -4.50 -24.71 -19.25
C GLY A 80 -3.18 -24.38 -18.53
N LYS A 81 -2.47 -23.33 -18.95
CA LYS A 81 -1.14 -22.96 -18.43
C LYS A 81 -1.20 -21.60 -17.75
N PHE A 82 -0.45 -21.43 -16.66
CA PHE A 82 -0.22 -20.10 -16.10
C PHE A 82 1.03 -19.49 -16.74
N PRO A 83 1.06 -18.19 -17.08
CA PRO A 83 2.26 -17.57 -17.64
C PRO A 83 3.40 -17.64 -16.61
N GLU A 84 4.49 -18.32 -16.97
CA GLU A 84 5.65 -18.47 -16.09
C GLU A 84 6.61 -17.27 -16.24
N PRO A 85 6.88 -16.52 -15.16
CA PRO A 85 7.85 -15.44 -15.20
C PRO A 85 9.28 -15.97 -15.35
N GLN A 86 10.04 -15.39 -16.28
CA GLN A 86 11.45 -15.72 -16.48
C GLN A 86 12.32 -15.02 -15.43
N TRP A 87 12.60 -15.69 -14.32
CA TRP A 87 13.44 -15.17 -13.24
C TRP A 87 14.93 -15.28 -13.57
N THR A 88 15.43 -14.34 -14.38
CA THR A 88 16.88 -14.20 -14.59
C THR A 88 17.49 -13.31 -13.50
N LYS A 89 18.77 -13.52 -13.17
CA LYS A 89 19.50 -12.66 -12.20
C LYS A 89 19.42 -11.18 -12.58
N LYS A 90 19.53 -10.88 -13.89
CA LYS A 90 19.36 -9.52 -14.43
C LYS A 90 17.97 -8.96 -14.17
N ARG A 91 16.90 -9.73 -14.41
CA ARG A 91 15.52 -9.30 -14.17
C ARG A 91 15.26 -9.05 -12.69
N ILE A 92 15.72 -9.92 -11.81
CA ILE A 92 15.61 -9.74 -10.34
C ILE A 92 16.34 -8.48 -9.90
N PHE A 93 17.56 -8.25 -10.40
CA PHE A 93 18.32 -7.04 -10.08
C PHE A 93 17.56 -5.77 -10.50
N ILE A 94 17.06 -5.72 -11.73
CA ILE A 94 16.27 -4.59 -12.23
C ILE A 94 15.00 -4.37 -11.39
N LEU A 95 14.25 -5.43 -11.10
CA LEU A 95 13.04 -5.35 -10.28
C LEU A 95 13.34 -4.83 -8.87
N ARG A 96 14.45 -5.25 -8.26
CA ARG A 96 14.88 -4.75 -6.95
C ARG A 96 15.14 -3.25 -6.99
N ILE A 97 15.86 -2.76 -8.01
CA ILE A 97 16.11 -1.31 -8.17
C ILE A 97 14.80 -0.56 -8.35
N ILE A 98 13.89 -1.06 -9.20
CA ILE A 98 12.58 -0.44 -9.42
C ILE A 98 11.78 -0.37 -8.12
N ILE A 99 11.69 -1.47 -7.36
CA ILE A 99 10.93 -1.53 -6.11
C ILE A 99 11.51 -0.56 -5.07
N ILE A 100 12.83 -0.58 -4.87
CA ILE A 100 13.49 0.32 -3.90
C ILE A 100 13.24 1.78 -4.28
N THR A 101 13.37 2.12 -5.56
CA THR A 101 13.14 3.47 -6.08
C THR A 101 11.68 3.88 -5.90
N ALA A 102 10.73 3.01 -6.23
CA ALA A 102 9.30 3.27 -6.07
C ALA A 102 8.91 3.48 -4.60
N VAL A 103 9.48 2.68 -3.69
CA VAL A 103 9.30 2.85 -2.24
C VAL A 103 9.86 4.18 -1.77
N ALA A 104 11.06 4.57 -2.21
CA ALA A 104 11.67 5.85 -1.85
C ALA A 104 10.84 7.04 -2.34
N ILE A 105 10.40 7.02 -3.61
CA ILE A 105 9.54 8.06 -4.20
C ILE A 105 8.21 8.15 -3.45
N ASN A 106 7.57 7.01 -3.18
CA ASN A 106 6.32 6.99 -2.43
C ASN A 106 6.50 7.55 -1.01
N TRP A 107 7.61 7.22 -0.35
CA TRP A 107 7.86 7.71 1.00
C TRP A 107 8.05 9.23 1.03
N VAL A 108 8.78 9.79 0.06
CA VAL A 108 8.89 11.25 -0.12
C VAL A 108 7.51 11.87 -0.36
N TYR A 109 6.68 11.25 -1.20
CA TYR A 109 5.30 11.70 -1.41
C TYR A 109 4.51 11.75 -0.10
N LEU A 110 4.52 10.66 0.69
CA LEU A 110 3.78 10.58 1.95
C LEU A 110 4.23 11.66 2.95
N ILE A 111 5.53 11.91 3.04
CA ILE A 111 6.08 12.99 3.87
C ILE A 111 5.58 14.36 3.36
N SER A 112 5.65 14.60 2.05
CA SER A 112 5.23 15.87 1.45
C SER A 112 3.72 16.12 1.54
N ALA A 113 2.92 15.06 1.55
CA ALA A 113 1.47 15.10 1.66
C ALA A 113 0.96 15.18 3.11
N GLY A 114 1.85 15.07 4.11
CA GLY A 114 1.49 15.11 5.53
C GLY A 114 0.60 13.94 5.98
N ILE A 115 0.80 12.75 5.38
CA ILE A 115 0.00 11.55 5.64
C ILE A 115 0.24 10.97 7.03
#